data_AF-A0A5D2RWR3-F1
#
_entry.id   AF-A0A5D2RWR3-F1
#
_cell.length_a   1.000
_cell.length_b   1.000
_cell.length_c   1.000
_cell.angle_alpha   90.00
_cell.angle_beta   90.00
_cell.angle_gamma   90.00
#
_symmetry.space_group_name_H-M   'P 1'
#
loop_
_entity.id
_entity.type
_entity.pdbx_description
1 polymer ?
#
loop_
_entity_poly.entity_id
_entity_poly.type
_entity_poly.pdbx_seq_one_letter_code
_entity_poly.pdbx_strand_id
1 'polypeptide(L)'
;MVCLVDSVISPTFKSMHNNGSINIFKAIEYNATIEFYWSPLLVESNSDDPISHRVPDRIVRVQAIEKHARHWTDADYLVFNTYLWWRRRQMKVLWGSFESPEDGVFKAVKLPRVYEMALQTWAQWLEVHVDRNKTQLFFISMSPTHQKANKWGGIKGENCYSETEPVTEEEYVGDGASPRMMRVVDSVLGELKTRGLNVQMINITQLSDYRKEGHPSIYRKHWETITEEQLLNPKNYSDCIHWCLPGVPDVWNELLYAYILEL
;
A
#
# COMPACT_ATOMS: atom_id res chain seq x y z
N MET A 1 -6.79 5.47 10.05
CA MET A 1 -8.24 5.14 10.12
C MET A 1 -8.65 4.65 11.49
N VAL A 2 -8.18 3.47 11.95
CA VAL A 2 -8.60 2.89 13.25
C VAL A 2 -8.46 3.90 14.39
N CYS A 3 -7.29 4.53 14.58
CA CYS A 3 -7.09 5.51 15.65
C CYS A 3 -8.06 6.72 15.60
N LEU A 4 -8.42 7.18 14.39
CA LEU A 4 -9.36 8.29 14.21
C LEU A 4 -10.75 7.91 14.75
N VAL A 5 -11.25 6.74 14.37
CA VAL A 5 -12.55 6.22 14.84
C VAL A 5 -12.50 5.77 16.31
N ASP A 6 -11.41 5.12 16.71
CA ASP A 6 -11.18 4.61 18.07
C ASP A 6 -11.22 5.71 19.14
N SER A 7 -10.81 6.93 18.78
CA SER A 7 -10.72 8.10 19.67
C SER A 7 -12.05 8.52 20.30
N VAL A 8 -13.18 8.19 19.68
CA VAL A 8 -14.53 8.58 20.14
C VAL A 8 -15.37 7.38 20.62
N ILE A 9 -14.83 6.16 20.57
CA ILE A 9 -15.55 4.94 20.98
C ILE A 9 -15.04 4.45 22.33
N SER A 10 -15.97 4.20 23.26
CA SER A 10 -15.67 3.60 24.56
C SER A 10 -15.01 2.21 24.40
N PRO A 11 -14.02 1.86 25.25
CA PRO A 11 -13.40 0.53 25.26
C PRO A 11 -14.38 -0.65 25.32
N THR A 12 -15.54 -0.49 25.96
CA THR A 12 -16.57 -1.54 26.05
C THR A 12 -17.29 -1.81 24.73
N PHE A 13 -17.23 -0.87 23.79
CA PHE A 13 -17.96 -0.90 22.52
C PHE A 13 -17.05 -1.06 21.31
N LYS A 14 -15.83 -1.54 21.51
CA LYS A 14 -14.87 -1.80 20.44
C LYS A 14 -14.07 -3.08 20.65
N SER A 15 -13.66 -3.71 19.56
CA SER A 15 -12.76 -4.86 19.60
C SER A 15 -11.82 -4.90 18.40
N MET A 16 -10.70 -5.61 18.56
CA MET A 16 -9.72 -5.87 17.51
C MET A 16 -9.53 -7.38 17.39
N HIS A 17 -9.70 -7.92 16.19
CA HIS A 17 -9.53 -9.33 15.89
C HIS A 17 -8.53 -9.50 14.76
N ASN A 18 -7.59 -10.43 14.91
CA ASN A 18 -6.67 -10.83 13.85
C ASN A 18 -6.99 -12.28 13.45
N ASN A 19 -7.14 -12.52 12.15
CA ASN A 19 -7.37 -13.84 11.59
C ASN A 19 -6.47 -14.04 10.36
N GLY A 20 -5.22 -14.42 10.60
CA GLY A 20 -4.24 -14.65 9.52
C GLY A 20 -3.96 -13.37 8.73
N SER A 21 -4.39 -13.33 7.47
CA SER A 21 -4.17 -12.18 6.58
C SER A 21 -5.15 -11.02 6.81
N ILE A 22 -6.19 -11.17 7.65
CA ILE A 22 -7.17 -10.12 7.92
C ILE A 22 -7.07 -9.59 9.36
N ASN A 23 -7.11 -8.27 9.50
CA ASN A 23 -7.26 -7.57 10.77
C ASN A 23 -8.59 -6.82 10.75
N ILE A 24 -9.41 -6.99 11.78
CA ILE A 24 -10.76 -6.46 11.86
C ILE A 24 -10.90 -5.65 13.15
N PHE A 25 -11.08 -4.34 13.01
CA PHE A 25 -11.53 -3.48 14.09
C PHE A 25 -13.06 -3.37 14.02
N LYS A 26 -13.75 -3.58 15.15
CA LYS A 26 -15.21 -3.49 15.22
C LYS A 26 -15.63 -2.35 16.13
N ALA A 27 -16.49 -1.47 15.61
CA ALA A 27 -17.22 -0.46 16.35
C ALA A 27 -18.65 -0.98 16.63
N ILE A 28 -18.87 -1.50 17.83
CA ILE A 28 -20.04 -2.34 18.15
C ILE A 28 -21.35 -1.54 18.07
N GLU A 29 -21.39 -0.35 18.67
CA GLU A 29 -22.59 0.50 18.69
C GLU A 29 -23.05 0.92 17.29
N TYR A 30 -22.11 1.04 16.34
CA TYR A 30 -22.38 1.48 14.97
C TYR A 30 -22.60 0.31 14.01
N ASN A 31 -22.43 -0.93 14.48
CA ASN A 31 -22.39 -2.13 13.63
C ASN A 31 -21.45 -1.95 12.43
N ALA A 32 -20.28 -1.33 12.66
CA ALA A 32 -19.31 -1.00 11.63
C ALA A 32 -17.99 -1.74 11.85
N THR A 33 -17.31 -2.10 10.76
CA THR A 33 -15.96 -2.68 10.79
C THR A 33 -14.99 -1.85 9.96
N ILE A 34 -13.73 -1.84 10.39
CA ILE A 34 -12.60 -1.37 9.59
C ILE A 34 -11.66 -2.54 9.44
N GLU A 35 -11.43 -2.95 8.19
CA GLU A 35 -10.70 -4.18 7.88
C GLU A 35 -9.44 -3.89 7.07
N PHE A 36 -8.36 -4.58 7.41
CA PHE A 36 -7.12 -4.60 6.65
C PHE A 36 -6.81 -6.02 6.22
N TYR A 37 -6.77 -6.25 4.91
CA TYR A 37 -6.44 -7.53 4.31
C TYR A 37 -5.07 -7.48 3.61
N TRP A 38 -4.15 -8.35 4.03
CA TRP A 38 -2.80 -8.43 3.49
C TRP A 38 -2.79 -9.06 2.09
N SER A 39 -2.63 -8.21 1.07
CA SER A 39 -2.45 -8.59 -0.34
C SER A 39 -1.50 -7.58 -1.03
N PRO A 40 -0.22 -7.56 -0.64
CA PRO A 40 0.70 -6.46 -0.96
C PRO A 40 0.95 -6.26 -2.47
N LEU A 41 0.74 -7.30 -3.27
CA LEU A 41 0.86 -7.28 -4.74
C LEU A 41 -0.51 -7.44 -5.43
N LEU A 42 -1.62 -7.41 -4.67
CA LEU A 42 -3.02 -7.68 -5.03
C LEU A 42 -3.28 -9.09 -5.57
N VAL A 43 -2.50 -9.52 -6.56
CA VAL A 43 -2.46 -10.90 -7.08
C VAL A 43 -1.70 -11.82 -6.14
N GLU A 44 -1.95 -13.12 -6.28
CA GLU A 44 -1.30 -14.15 -5.48
C GLU A 44 0.23 -14.12 -5.62
N SER A 45 0.92 -14.29 -4.50
CA SER A 45 2.37 -14.24 -4.45
C SER A 45 2.97 -15.17 -3.39
N ASN A 46 4.28 -15.42 -3.50
CA ASN A 46 5.03 -16.11 -2.43
C ASN A 46 5.30 -15.21 -1.21
N SER A 47 4.62 -14.07 -1.11
CA SER A 47 4.77 -13.07 -0.05
C SER A 47 3.42 -12.70 0.61
N ASP A 48 2.43 -13.59 0.48
CA ASP A 48 1.06 -13.40 0.95
C ASP A 48 0.86 -13.69 2.45
N ASP A 49 1.89 -14.20 3.13
CA ASP A 49 1.87 -14.40 4.58
C ASP A 49 2.35 -13.12 5.30
N PRO A 50 1.52 -12.44 6.10
CA PRO A 50 1.90 -11.18 6.74
C PRO A 50 3.07 -11.31 7.73
N ILE A 51 3.39 -12.53 8.20
CA ILE A 51 4.49 -12.82 9.11
C ILE A 51 5.71 -13.34 8.32
N SER A 52 5.50 -14.30 7.42
CA SER A 52 6.54 -15.00 6.65
C SER A 52 6.58 -14.55 5.18
N HIS A 53 6.76 -13.25 4.93
CA HIS A 53 6.83 -12.67 3.57
C HIS A 53 8.22 -12.19 3.14
N ARG A 54 9.22 -12.32 4.02
CA ARG A 54 10.60 -11.85 3.74
C ARG A 54 11.33 -12.91 2.93
N VAL A 55 11.19 -12.83 1.61
CA VAL A 55 11.83 -13.72 0.65
C VAL A 55 12.86 -12.97 -0.20
N PRO A 56 13.97 -13.61 -0.61
CA PRO A 56 14.96 -12.98 -1.50
C PRO A 56 14.35 -12.56 -2.84
N ASP A 57 13.64 -13.50 -3.47
CA ASP A 57 12.97 -13.32 -4.74
C ASP A 57 11.46 -13.37 -4.57
N ARG A 58 10.81 -12.24 -4.84
CA ARG A 58 9.35 -12.17 -4.91
C ARG A 58 8.88 -12.75 -6.24
N ILE A 59 7.85 -13.59 -6.16
CA ILE A 59 7.22 -14.24 -7.30
C ILE A 59 5.73 -13.93 -7.25
N VAL A 60 5.18 -13.49 -8.38
CA VAL A 60 3.75 -13.19 -8.54
C VAL A 60 3.10 -14.16 -9.53
N ARG A 61 1.84 -14.52 -9.29
CA ARG A 61 0.95 -15.17 -10.23
C ARG A 61 -0.01 -14.12 -10.78
N VAL A 62 0.41 -13.40 -11.82
CA VAL A 62 -0.34 -12.24 -12.34
C VAL A 62 -1.72 -12.55 -12.94
N GLN A 63 -2.12 -13.82 -13.01
CA GLN A 63 -3.45 -14.26 -13.46
C GLN A 63 -4.25 -14.94 -12.34
N ALA A 64 -3.80 -14.86 -11.08
CA ALA A 64 -4.45 -15.47 -9.93
C ALA A 64 -4.70 -14.40 -8.87
N ILE A 65 -5.97 -14.18 -8.53
CA ILE A 65 -6.38 -13.16 -7.56
C ILE A 65 -7.47 -13.66 -6.61
N GLU A 66 -8.16 -14.73 -6.98
CA GLU A 66 -9.37 -15.28 -6.35
C GLU A 66 -9.13 -15.66 -4.88
N LYS A 67 -7.93 -16.17 -4.58
CA LYS A 67 -7.48 -16.47 -3.20
C LYS A 67 -7.63 -15.26 -2.28
N HIS A 68 -7.34 -14.06 -2.78
CA HIS A 68 -7.46 -12.81 -2.05
C HIS A 68 -8.86 -12.23 -2.19
N ALA A 69 -9.34 -12.16 -3.43
CA ALA A 69 -10.51 -11.38 -3.78
C ALA A 69 -11.83 -11.92 -3.19
N ARG A 70 -11.87 -13.21 -2.84
CA ARG A 70 -12.96 -13.81 -2.04
C ARG A 70 -13.22 -13.12 -0.69
N HIS A 71 -12.26 -12.33 -0.19
CA HIS A 71 -12.39 -11.59 1.06
C HIS A 71 -12.90 -10.14 0.86
N TRP A 72 -13.10 -9.69 -0.39
CA TRP A 72 -13.42 -8.29 -0.69
C TRP A 72 -14.90 -8.06 -1.06
N THR A 73 -15.61 -9.10 -1.50
CA THR A 73 -16.89 -8.98 -2.24
C THR A 73 -18.02 -8.28 -1.48
N ASP A 74 -18.04 -8.38 -0.15
CA ASP A 74 -19.18 -7.89 0.65
C ASP A 74 -18.96 -6.50 1.26
N ALA A 75 -17.79 -5.88 1.08
CA ALA A 75 -17.47 -4.59 1.68
C ALA A 75 -18.25 -3.43 1.05
N ASP A 76 -18.71 -2.49 1.88
CA ASP A 76 -19.37 -1.24 1.41
C ASP A 76 -18.35 -0.24 0.84
N TYR A 77 -17.11 -0.29 1.32
CA TYR A 77 -16.01 0.54 0.85
C TYR A 77 -14.78 -0.34 0.65
N LEU A 78 -14.25 -0.38 -0.57
CA LEU A 78 -12.98 -1.06 -0.86
C LEU A 78 -11.91 -0.04 -1.19
N VAL A 79 -10.82 -0.06 -0.42
CA VAL A 79 -9.68 0.85 -0.55
C VAL A 79 -8.44 0.05 -0.91
N PHE A 80 -8.05 0.10 -2.18
CA PHE A 80 -6.88 -0.63 -2.68
C PHE A 80 -5.63 0.25 -2.71
N ASN A 81 -4.47 -0.35 -2.49
CA ASN A 81 -3.19 0.25 -2.81
C ASN A 81 -2.17 -0.84 -3.14
N THR A 82 -1.19 -0.54 -3.98
CA THR A 82 -0.04 -1.42 -4.17
C THR A 82 1.08 -0.68 -4.90
N TYR A 83 2.29 -0.64 -4.31
CA TYR A 83 3.41 0.11 -4.90
C TYR A 83 4.79 -0.36 -4.43
N LEU A 84 5.06 -0.30 -3.12
CA LEU A 84 6.43 -0.38 -2.58
C LEU A 84 7.20 -1.63 -3.03
N TRP A 85 6.55 -2.79 -3.05
CA TRP A 85 7.20 -4.06 -3.43
C TRP A 85 7.40 -4.23 -4.94
N TRP A 86 6.74 -3.41 -5.75
CA TRP A 86 6.92 -3.33 -7.19
C TRP A 86 8.11 -2.47 -7.60
N ARG A 87 8.74 -1.73 -6.67
CA ARG A 87 9.93 -0.89 -6.92
C ARG A 87 11.19 -1.74 -7.18
N ARG A 88 11.15 -2.51 -8.26
CA ARG A 88 12.20 -3.40 -8.75
C ARG A 88 12.37 -3.17 -10.25
N ARG A 89 13.50 -3.61 -10.82
CA ARG A 89 13.70 -3.54 -12.28
C ARG A 89 12.81 -4.53 -13.04
N GLN A 90 12.60 -5.69 -12.43
CA GLN A 90 11.78 -6.78 -12.94
C GLN A 90 11.22 -7.61 -11.78
N MET A 91 10.16 -8.36 -12.05
CA MET A 91 9.57 -9.33 -11.13
C MET A 91 9.52 -10.71 -11.79
N LYS A 92 9.68 -11.77 -11.00
CA LYS A 92 9.49 -13.14 -11.49
C LYS A 92 7.99 -13.44 -11.50
N VAL A 93 7.49 -13.86 -12.65
CA VAL A 93 6.09 -14.24 -12.85
C VAL A 93 6.02 -15.76 -13.01
N LEU A 94 5.08 -16.37 -12.31
CA LEU A 94 4.72 -17.78 -12.44
C LEU A 94 3.38 -17.91 -13.19
N TRP A 95 3.39 -18.63 -14.31
CA TRP A 95 2.18 -19.17 -14.94
C TRP A 95 2.07 -20.64 -14.56
N GLY A 96 1.15 -20.97 -13.66
CA GLY A 96 1.06 -22.28 -13.00
C GLY A 96 0.53 -22.12 -11.57
N SER A 97 0.75 -23.11 -10.70
CA SER A 97 0.44 -23.06 -9.26
C SER A 97 1.71 -23.08 -8.41
N PHE A 98 1.66 -22.49 -7.22
CA PHE A 98 2.72 -22.68 -6.21
C PHE A 98 2.71 -24.10 -5.60
N GLU A 99 1.59 -24.82 -5.71
CA GLU A 99 1.46 -26.20 -5.20
C GLU A 99 2.12 -27.25 -6.12
N SER A 100 2.24 -26.93 -7.42
CA SER A 100 2.86 -27.79 -8.45
C SER A 100 3.78 -26.94 -9.34
N PRO A 101 4.89 -26.43 -8.78
CA PRO A 101 5.78 -25.50 -9.49
C PRO A 101 6.50 -26.14 -10.69
N GLU A 102 6.66 -27.45 -10.71
CA GLU A 102 7.26 -28.24 -11.81
C GLU A 102 6.48 -28.14 -13.12
N ASP A 103 5.16 -27.95 -13.04
CA ASP A 103 4.28 -27.77 -14.19
C ASP A 103 4.19 -26.30 -14.63
N GLY A 104 4.77 -25.40 -13.83
CA GLY A 104 4.70 -23.96 -14.01
C GLY A 104 5.83 -23.39 -14.88
N VAL A 105 5.53 -22.29 -15.57
CA VAL A 105 6.52 -21.52 -16.33
C VAL A 105 6.89 -20.27 -15.54
N PHE A 106 8.19 -20.06 -15.33
CA PHE A 106 8.71 -18.83 -14.71
C PHE A 106 9.34 -17.91 -15.75
N LYS A 107 8.99 -16.62 -15.75
CA LYS A 107 9.69 -15.59 -16.54
C LYS A 107 9.93 -14.32 -15.73
N ALA A 108 11.06 -13.67 -15.98
CA ALA A 108 11.30 -12.32 -15.47
C ALA A 108 10.62 -11.29 -16.39
N VAL A 109 9.75 -10.46 -15.83
CA VAL A 109 9.02 -9.42 -16.56
C VAL A 109 9.40 -8.05 -15.99
N LYS A 110 9.81 -7.13 -16.86
CA LYS A 110 10.29 -5.80 -16.48
C LYS A 110 9.15 -4.88 -16.04
N LEU A 111 9.47 -3.94 -15.15
CA LEU A 111 8.53 -2.88 -14.79
C LEU A 111 8.43 -1.82 -15.91
N PRO A 112 7.23 -1.22 -16.11
CA PRO A 112 6.00 -1.37 -15.36
C PRO A 112 5.09 -2.48 -15.91
N ARG A 113 5.52 -3.26 -16.91
CA ARG A 113 4.64 -4.22 -17.61
C ARG A 113 4.04 -5.25 -16.65
N VAL A 114 4.83 -5.80 -15.73
CA VAL A 114 4.30 -6.76 -14.74
C VAL A 114 3.31 -6.12 -13.76
N TYR A 115 3.48 -4.84 -13.45
CA TYR A 115 2.56 -4.08 -12.61
C TYR A 115 1.23 -3.85 -13.32
N GLU A 116 1.30 -3.47 -14.60
CA GLU A 116 0.13 -3.36 -15.49
C GLU A 116 -0.62 -4.68 -15.59
N MET A 117 0.07 -5.81 -15.78
CA MET A 117 -0.57 -7.13 -15.84
C MET A 117 -1.35 -7.45 -14.55
N ALA A 118 -0.75 -7.21 -13.37
CA ALA A 118 -1.42 -7.45 -12.10
C ALA A 118 -2.64 -6.54 -11.90
N LEU A 119 -2.53 -5.26 -12.26
CA LEU A 119 -3.64 -4.31 -12.18
C LEU A 119 -4.76 -4.62 -13.20
N GLN A 120 -4.42 -5.15 -14.39
CA GLN A 120 -5.43 -5.61 -15.34
C GLN A 120 -6.25 -6.77 -14.78
N THR A 121 -5.60 -7.74 -14.13
CA THR A 121 -6.31 -8.85 -13.46
C THR A 121 -7.18 -8.37 -12.31
N TRP A 122 -6.68 -7.45 -11.49
CA TRP A 122 -7.49 -6.79 -10.46
C TRP A 122 -8.70 -6.05 -11.04
N ALA A 123 -8.51 -5.26 -12.10
CA ALA A 123 -9.57 -4.52 -12.74
C ALA A 123 -10.66 -5.44 -13.35
N GLN A 124 -10.23 -6.50 -14.04
CA GLN A 124 -11.15 -7.51 -14.59
C GLN A 124 -11.95 -8.21 -13.49
N TRP A 125 -11.31 -8.51 -12.36
CA TRP A 125 -12.02 -9.10 -11.22
C TRP A 125 -13.09 -8.16 -10.67
N LEU A 126 -12.75 -6.89 -10.45
CA LEU A 126 -13.68 -5.89 -9.91
C LEU A 126 -14.92 -5.71 -10.80
N GLU A 127 -14.72 -5.66 -12.12
CA GLU A 127 -15.80 -5.49 -13.09
C GLU A 127 -16.86 -6.59 -13.01
N VAL A 128 -16.45 -7.81 -12.66
CA VAL A 128 -17.33 -8.99 -12.64
C VAL A 128 -17.94 -9.23 -11.26
N HIS A 129 -17.22 -8.93 -10.18
CA HIS A 129 -17.57 -9.42 -8.84
C HIS A 129 -18.04 -8.35 -7.85
N VAL A 130 -17.87 -7.06 -8.17
CA VAL A 130 -18.29 -5.99 -7.26
C VAL A 130 -19.67 -5.46 -7.63
N ASP A 131 -20.57 -5.39 -6.65
CA ASP A 131 -21.84 -4.70 -6.79
C ASP A 131 -21.62 -3.18 -6.73
N ARG A 132 -21.74 -2.55 -7.89
CA ARG A 132 -21.50 -1.12 -8.11
C ARG A 132 -22.56 -0.23 -7.47
N ASN A 133 -23.72 -0.79 -7.11
CA ASN A 133 -24.79 -0.07 -6.42
C ASN A 133 -24.59 -0.07 -4.90
N LYS A 134 -23.75 -0.97 -4.39
CA LYS A 134 -23.47 -1.11 -2.96
C LYS A 134 -22.09 -0.58 -2.60
N THR A 135 -21.07 -0.98 -3.36
CA THR A 135 -19.67 -0.81 -2.97
C THR A 135 -19.05 0.42 -3.64
N GLN A 136 -18.52 1.33 -2.83
CA GLN A 136 -17.66 2.41 -3.31
C GLN A 136 -16.21 1.94 -3.43
N LEU A 137 -15.57 2.26 -4.55
CA LEU A 137 -14.22 1.78 -4.88
C LEU A 137 -13.21 2.94 -4.84
N PHE A 138 -12.12 2.74 -4.10
CA PHE A 138 -11.02 3.67 -3.97
C PHE A 138 -9.69 3.04 -4.32
N PHE A 139 -8.79 3.84 -4.89
CA PHE A 139 -7.38 3.48 -5.07
C PHE A 139 -6.50 4.56 -4.48
N ILE A 140 -5.75 4.23 -3.42
CA ILE A 140 -4.74 5.13 -2.85
C ILE A 140 -3.51 5.08 -3.75
N SER A 141 -3.09 6.25 -4.21
CA SER A 141 -1.89 6.40 -5.03
C SER A 141 -0.60 6.05 -4.26
N MET A 142 0.56 6.27 -4.87
CA MET A 142 1.85 5.81 -4.35
C MET A 142 2.26 6.57 -3.09
N SER A 143 2.48 5.85 -1.99
CA SER A 143 3.24 6.38 -0.85
C SER A 143 4.71 6.53 -1.25
N PRO A 144 5.29 7.74 -1.24
CA PRO A 144 6.70 7.95 -1.54
C PRO A 144 7.60 7.44 -0.40
N THR A 145 8.90 7.47 -0.65
CA THR A 145 9.95 7.09 0.32
C THR A 145 11.04 8.14 0.33
N HIS A 146 11.64 8.40 1.49
CA HIS A 146 12.67 9.44 1.66
C HIS A 146 14.04 8.85 1.98
N GLN A 147 14.61 8.08 1.05
CA GLN A 147 15.88 7.36 1.27
C GLN A 147 17.14 8.17 0.95
N LYS A 148 17.02 9.32 0.27
CA LYS A 148 18.18 10.07 -0.26
C LYS A 148 18.02 11.56 -0.05
N ALA A 149 18.70 12.11 0.95
CA ALA A 149 18.52 13.51 1.34
C ALA A 149 18.87 14.53 0.26
N ASN A 150 19.82 14.20 -0.61
CA ASN A 150 20.17 15.04 -1.74
C ASN A 150 19.05 15.21 -2.78
N LYS A 151 17.92 14.51 -2.64
CA LYS A 151 16.75 14.73 -3.48
C LYS A 151 16.01 16.02 -3.12
N TRP A 152 16.06 16.44 -1.86
CA TRP A 152 15.43 17.66 -1.34
C TRP A 152 16.47 18.67 -0.84
N GLY A 153 17.65 18.72 -1.48
CA GLY A 153 18.72 19.67 -1.13
C GLY A 153 19.55 19.30 0.10
N GLY A 154 19.32 18.15 0.73
CA GLY A 154 20.08 17.66 1.87
C GLY A 154 21.45 17.05 1.52
N ILE A 155 22.16 16.58 2.55
CA ILE A 155 23.52 16.04 2.41
C ILE A 155 23.49 14.70 1.66
N LYS A 156 24.35 14.56 0.64
CA LYS A 156 24.46 13.32 -0.13
C LYS A 156 24.90 12.16 0.75
N GLY A 157 24.09 11.11 0.77
CA GLY A 157 24.34 9.90 1.55
C GLY A 157 23.59 9.88 2.89
N GLU A 158 22.92 10.96 3.26
CA GLU A 158 21.93 10.97 4.35
C GLU A 158 20.54 10.57 3.84
N ASN A 159 19.63 10.32 4.77
CA ASN A 159 18.25 9.88 4.54
C ASN A 159 17.27 10.68 5.43
N CYS A 160 16.06 10.18 5.65
CA CYS A 160 15.04 10.83 6.48
C CYS A 160 15.41 11.03 7.97
N TYR A 161 16.54 10.50 8.46
CA TYR A 161 16.84 10.44 9.89
C TYR A 161 16.82 11.78 10.62
N SER A 162 17.48 12.79 10.05
CA SER A 162 17.63 14.12 10.68
C SER A 162 16.59 15.13 10.19
N GLU A 163 15.59 14.69 9.44
CA GLU A 163 14.59 15.57 8.86
C GLU A 163 13.49 15.84 9.87
N THR A 164 13.32 17.10 10.25
CA THR A 164 12.28 17.55 11.21
C THR A 164 11.26 18.51 10.61
N GLU A 165 11.49 18.95 9.39
CA GLU A 165 10.65 19.89 8.66
C GLU A 165 10.30 19.30 7.28
N PRO A 166 9.15 19.68 6.70
CA PRO A 166 8.81 19.27 5.34
C PRO A 166 9.75 19.91 4.30
N VAL A 167 9.66 19.42 3.08
CA VAL A 167 10.24 20.13 1.92
C VAL A 167 9.45 21.42 1.71
N THR A 168 10.16 22.53 1.47
CA THR A 168 9.55 23.85 1.25
C THR A 168 9.68 24.35 -0.17
N GLU A 169 10.49 23.67 -1.00
CA GLU A 169 10.67 23.99 -2.42
C GLU A 169 9.37 23.70 -3.18
N GLU A 170 8.80 24.74 -3.81
CA GLU A 170 7.61 24.59 -4.65
C GLU A 170 7.88 23.66 -5.84
N GLU A 171 6.85 22.91 -6.25
CA GLU A 171 6.92 21.94 -7.35
C GLU A 171 7.98 20.83 -7.15
N TYR A 172 8.42 20.59 -5.90
CA TYR A 172 9.34 19.51 -5.57
C TYR A 172 8.82 18.14 -6.06
N VAL A 173 9.66 17.37 -6.74
CA VAL A 173 9.36 15.99 -7.12
C VAL A 173 10.53 15.08 -6.73
N GLY A 174 10.26 14.18 -5.79
CA GLY A 174 11.20 13.18 -5.29
C GLY A 174 11.34 11.96 -6.23
N ASP A 175 12.24 11.03 -5.84
CA ASP A 175 12.42 9.73 -6.53
C ASP A 175 11.75 8.56 -5.78
N GLY A 176 10.96 8.87 -4.76
CA GLY A 176 10.21 7.92 -3.93
C GLY A 176 9.03 7.28 -4.67
N ALA A 177 8.37 8.05 -5.54
CA ALA A 177 7.25 7.61 -6.38
C ALA A 177 7.67 7.44 -7.85
N SER A 178 6.95 6.61 -8.62
CA SER A 178 7.25 6.37 -10.03
C SER A 178 6.16 6.95 -10.95
N PRO A 179 6.42 8.07 -11.66
CA PRO A 179 5.46 8.62 -12.62
C PRO A 179 5.07 7.63 -13.72
N ARG A 180 6.00 6.74 -14.11
CA ARG A 180 5.75 5.70 -15.11
C ARG A 180 4.74 4.66 -14.62
N MET A 181 4.80 4.28 -13.35
CA MET A 181 3.81 3.38 -12.77
C MET A 181 2.49 4.11 -12.49
N MET A 182 2.52 5.41 -12.17
CA MET A 182 1.29 6.18 -11.94
C MET A 182 0.42 6.21 -13.20
N ARG A 183 1.06 6.45 -14.36
CA ARG A 183 0.38 6.37 -15.66
C ARG A 183 -0.28 5.01 -15.93
N VAL A 184 0.26 3.92 -15.39
CA VAL A 184 -0.38 2.60 -15.50
C VAL A 184 -1.64 2.55 -14.65
N VAL A 185 -1.60 3.07 -13.42
CA VAL A 185 -2.80 3.19 -12.57
C VAL A 185 -3.85 4.03 -13.29
N ASP A 186 -3.49 5.24 -13.76
CA ASP A 186 -4.40 6.14 -14.47
C ASP A 186 -5.06 5.46 -15.68
N SER A 187 -4.27 4.72 -16.48
CA SER A 187 -4.78 3.97 -17.63
C SER A 187 -5.80 2.91 -17.21
N VAL A 188 -5.47 2.09 -16.21
CA VAL A 188 -6.35 1.00 -15.74
C VAL A 188 -7.64 1.56 -15.12
N LEU A 189 -7.55 2.61 -14.31
CA LEU A 189 -8.74 3.25 -13.73
C LEU A 189 -9.58 3.94 -14.81
N GLY A 190 -8.94 4.56 -15.82
CA GLY A 190 -9.61 5.14 -16.97
C GLY A 190 -10.39 4.09 -17.77
N GLU A 191 -9.78 2.94 -18.06
CA GLU A 191 -10.44 1.81 -18.73
C GLU A 191 -11.63 1.27 -17.93
N LEU A 192 -11.50 1.13 -16.61
CA LEU A 192 -12.62 0.77 -15.74
C LEU A 192 -13.76 1.78 -15.81
N LYS A 193 -13.43 3.07 -15.78
CA LYS A 193 -14.41 4.16 -15.88
C LYS A 193 -15.17 4.14 -17.20
N THR A 194 -14.51 3.84 -18.33
CA THR A 194 -15.19 3.69 -19.64
C THR A 194 -16.18 2.52 -19.67
N ARG A 195 -15.99 1.52 -18.81
CA ARG A 195 -16.91 0.37 -18.60
C ARG A 195 -17.90 0.62 -17.45
N GLY A 196 -17.96 1.87 -17.00
CA GLY A 196 -18.86 2.38 -15.97
C GLY A 196 -18.44 2.06 -14.53
N LEU A 197 -17.26 1.45 -14.29
CA LEU A 197 -16.78 1.20 -12.93
C LEU A 197 -15.93 2.38 -12.49
N ASN A 198 -16.49 3.23 -11.64
CA ASN A 198 -15.71 4.34 -11.11
C ASN A 198 -14.89 3.87 -9.90
N VAL A 199 -13.56 3.91 -10.03
CA VAL A 199 -12.65 3.76 -8.90
C VAL A 199 -12.05 5.13 -8.63
N GLN A 200 -12.40 5.72 -7.48
CA GLN A 200 -11.94 7.03 -7.09
C GLN A 200 -10.47 6.97 -6.66
N MET A 201 -9.60 7.66 -7.38
CA MET A 201 -8.22 7.80 -6.96
C MET A 201 -8.12 8.81 -5.82
N ILE A 202 -7.47 8.40 -4.73
CA ILE A 202 -7.04 9.31 -3.67
C ILE A 202 -5.55 9.59 -3.91
N ASN A 203 -5.28 10.71 -4.60
CA ASN A 203 -3.94 11.07 -5.02
C ASN A 203 -3.13 11.71 -3.88
N ILE A 204 -2.59 10.85 -3.02
CA ILE A 204 -1.69 11.19 -1.92
C ILE A 204 -0.23 11.42 -2.31
N THR A 205 0.17 11.14 -3.56
CA THR A 205 1.59 10.96 -3.89
C THR A 205 2.37 12.26 -3.67
N GLN A 206 1.93 13.35 -4.30
CA GLN A 206 2.64 14.63 -4.27
C GLN A 206 2.64 15.25 -2.87
N LEU A 207 1.49 15.31 -2.21
CA LEU A 207 1.39 15.87 -0.85
C LEU A 207 2.27 15.12 0.16
N SER A 208 2.45 13.81 -0.04
CA SER A 208 3.27 12.98 0.86
C SER A 208 4.76 13.09 0.55
N ASP A 209 5.13 13.47 -0.68
CA ASP A 209 6.53 13.63 -1.08
C ASP A 209 7.16 14.86 -0.41
N TYR A 210 6.34 15.83 0.00
CA TYR A 210 6.80 16.94 0.83
C TYR A 210 7.17 16.52 2.27
N ARG A 211 6.72 15.35 2.74
CA ARG A 211 6.71 15.00 4.16
C ARG A 211 7.91 14.15 4.59
N LYS A 212 9.13 14.58 4.25
CA LYS A 212 10.37 13.85 4.57
C LYS A 212 10.58 13.58 6.07
N GLU A 213 10.00 14.42 6.92
CA GLU A 213 10.03 14.34 8.38
C GLU A 213 8.98 13.39 8.99
N GLY A 214 8.00 12.94 8.20
CA GLY A 214 6.88 12.12 8.70
C GLY A 214 7.22 10.65 8.97
N HIS A 215 8.47 10.22 8.70
CA HIS A 215 8.91 8.84 8.82
C HIS A 215 9.34 8.49 10.26
N PRO A 216 9.15 7.23 10.70
CA PRO A 216 9.57 6.79 12.02
C PRO A 216 11.09 6.69 12.15
N SER A 217 11.81 6.61 11.02
CA SER A 217 13.26 6.55 11.03
C SER A 217 13.74 5.35 11.87
N ILE A 218 14.56 5.54 12.90
CA ILE A 218 14.97 4.48 13.83
C ILE A 218 13.94 4.18 14.93
N TYR A 219 12.96 5.06 15.13
CA TYR A 219 11.96 5.02 16.20
C TYR A 219 10.77 4.11 15.86
N ARG A 220 11.06 2.93 15.31
CA ARG A 220 10.07 1.90 15.01
C ARG A 220 10.25 0.68 15.90
N LYS A 221 9.21 -0.15 15.98
CA LYS A 221 9.37 -1.49 16.54
C LYS A 221 10.30 -2.30 15.64
N HIS A 222 11.40 -2.77 16.22
CA HIS A 222 12.29 -3.72 15.58
C HIS A 222 11.90 -5.13 16.01
N TRP A 223 11.62 -5.99 15.03
CA TRP A 223 11.22 -7.38 15.28
C TRP A 223 12.42 -8.29 15.59
N GLU A 224 13.62 -7.78 15.32
CA GLU A 224 14.91 -8.38 15.68
C GLU A 224 15.61 -7.43 16.67
N THR A 225 16.37 -7.98 17.62
CA THR A 225 17.13 -7.17 18.59
C THR A 225 18.18 -6.35 17.85
N ILE A 226 18.07 -5.03 17.89
CA ILE A 226 19.05 -4.12 17.30
C ILE A 226 20.19 -3.91 18.29
N THR A 227 21.44 -3.99 17.81
CA THR A 227 22.62 -3.70 18.62
C THR A 227 22.82 -2.19 18.77
N GLU A 228 23.52 -1.76 19.81
CA GLU A 228 23.85 -0.34 20.03
C GLU A 228 24.59 0.26 18.81
N GLU A 229 25.47 -0.51 18.17
CA GLU A 229 26.17 -0.13 16.93
C GLU A 229 25.22 0.15 15.76
N GLN A 230 24.13 -0.61 15.64
CA GLN A 230 23.14 -0.41 14.59
C GLN A 230 22.30 0.85 14.84
N LEU A 231 21.96 1.15 16.10
CA LEU A 231 21.31 2.40 16.48
C LEU A 231 22.21 3.61 16.20
N LEU A 232 23.53 3.46 16.38
CA LEU A 232 24.53 4.47 16.05
C LEU A 232 24.77 4.63 14.53
N ASN A 233 24.13 3.81 13.69
CA ASN A 233 24.23 3.88 12.22
C ASN A 233 22.86 4.18 11.55
N PRO A 234 22.25 5.34 11.83
CA PRO A 234 20.92 5.68 11.32
C PRO A 234 20.82 5.64 9.80
N LYS A 235 21.92 5.85 9.09
CA LYS A 235 21.99 5.76 7.63
C LYS A 235 21.52 4.39 7.09
N ASN A 236 21.85 3.30 7.79
CA ASN A 236 21.51 1.95 7.36
C ASN A 236 20.24 1.39 8.01
N TYR A 237 19.79 1.96 9.13
CA TYR A 237 18.69 1.40 9.93
C TYR A 237 17.42 2.26 9.96
N SER A 238 17.45 3.47 9.40
CA SER A 238 16.26 4.33 9.32
C SER A 238 15.23 3.78 8.34
N ASP A 239 14.00 3.67 8.82
CA ASP A 239 12.84 3.38 8.01
C ASP A 239 12.28 4.68 7.43
N CYS A 240 12.61 4.90 6.15
CA CYS A 240 12.11 6.02 5.35
C CYS A 240 11.01 5.58 4.38
N ILE A 241 10.21 4.58 4.78
CA ILE A 241 9.16 3.97 3.97
C ILE A 241 7.81 4.04 4.69
N HIS A 242 7.76 3.62 5.95
CA HIS A 242 6.55 3.69 6.78
C HIS A 242 6.38 5.07 7.39
N TRP A 243 5.25 5.33 8.03
CA TRP A 243 4.93 6.65 8.57
C TRP A 243 4.64 6.58 10.07
N CYS A 244 5.00 7.64 10.79
CA CYS A 244 4.54 7.84 12.15
C CYS A 244 3.02 7.96 12.21
N LEU A 245 2.44 7.54 13.34
CA LEU A 245 1.06 7.80 13.71
C LEU A 245 1.04 8.44 15.13
N PRO A 246 0.35 9.58 15.33
CA PRO A 246 -0.35 10.37 14.32
C PRO A 246 0.61 10.98 13.28
N GLY A 247 0.12 11.24 12.07
CA GLY A 247 0.98 11.74 10.99
C GLY A 247 0.36 11.74 9.59
N VAL A 248 1.21 11.59 8.57
CA VAL A 248 0.84 11.68 7.14
C VAL A 248 -0.35 10.79 6.76
N PRO A 249 -0.46 9.52 7.23
CA PRO A 249 -1.61 8.68 6.91
C PRO A 249 -2.94 9.19 7.47
N ASP A 250 -2.95 10.06 8.47
CA ASP A 250 -4.20 10.64 8.98
C ASP A 250 -4.82 11.55 7.92
N VAL A 251 -4.01 12.37 7.24
CA VAL A 251 -4.44 13.21 6.09
C VAL A 251 -4.99 12.35 4.95
N TRP A 252 -4.40 11.18 4.68
CA TRP A 252 -4.93 10.27 3.65
C TRP A 252 -6.33 9.76 4.02
N ASN A 253 -6.57 9.53 5.31
CA ASN A 253 -7.87 9.10 5.82
C ASN A 253 -8.87 10.25 5.87
N GLU A 254 -8.44 11.48 6.10
CA GLU A 254 -9.30 12.67 5.97
C GLU A 254 -9.78 12.86 4.53
N LEU A 255 -8.89 12.66 3.54
CA LEU A 255 -9.29 12.68 2.13
C LEU A 255 -10.29 11.55 1.81
N LEU A 256 -10.03 10.34 2.28
CA LEU A 256 -10.97 9.21 2.12
C LEU A 256 -12.33 9.52 2.76
N TYR A 257 -12.33 10.06 3.98
CA TYR A 257 -13.53 10.45 4.70
C TYR A 257 -14.35 11.50 3.94
N ALA A 258 -13.69 12.52 3.37
CA ALA A 258 -14.35 13.53 2.55
C ALA A 258 -15.07 12.89 1.35
N TYR A 259 -14.41 11.98 0.62
CA TYR A 259 -15.04 11.28 -0.49
C TYR A 259 -16.21 10.39 -0.06
N ILE A 260 -16.12 9.74 1.10
CA ILE A 260 -17.19 8.89 1.63
C ILE A 260 -18.44 9.73 1.97
N LEU A 261 -18.28 10.99 2.40
CA LEU A 261 -19.39 11.87 2.73
C LEU A 261 -19.99 12.64 1.55
N GLU A 262 -19.20 12.91 0.51
CA GLU A 262 -19.61 13.73 -0.63
C GLU A 262 -20.28 12.95 -1.77
N LEU A 263 -20.28 11.61 -1.71
CA LEU A 263 -20.89 10.71 -2.71
C LEU A 263 -22.13 10.00 -2.17
#